data_AF-A0A8B7DK20-F1
#
_entry.id   AF-A0A8B7DK20-F1
#
_cell.length_a   1.000
_cell.length_b   1.000
_cell.length_c   1.000
_cell.angle_alpha   90.00
_cell.angle_beta   90.00
_cell.angle_gamma   90.00
#
_symmetry.space_group_name_H-M   'P 1'
#
loop_
_entity.id
_entity.type
_entity.pdbx_description
1 polymer ?
#
loop_
_entity_poly.entity_id
_entity_poly.type
_entity_poly.pdbx_seq_one_letter_code
_entity_poly.pdbx_strand_id
1 'polypeptide(L)'
;MYKTFDVKDFNGNYYWFYYYTLEIIGAHFIMNLVCGVLCGGFSKERTRISNHHKFLALKMELETEQLSEKYVNWIDQGQSVLDQEEVEKKKKLVEKGEESIKEFDVRYPHLAKCMNLNSRVRSALKRILLSSFFYWLMMSLTFFNALLLVIQHHNEPQLITDITGWAQKAFMVFFTLEVILKLYALGPQLYFFKLESI
;
A
#
# COMPACT_ATOMS: atom_id res chain seq x y z
N MET A 1 45.73 60.17 14.95
CA MET A 1 44.40 60.80 14.85
C MET A 1 43.41 59.97 15.64
N TYR A 2 43.47 60.02 16.98
CA TYR A 2 42.50 59.39 17.89
C TYR A 2 42.40 60.27 19.14
N LYS A 3 41.60 61.34 19.05
CA LYS A 3 41.27 62.26 20.17
C LYS A 3 39.75 62.47 20.22
N THR A 4 38.97 61.40 20.22
CA THR A 4 37.51 61.52 20.07
C THR A 4 36.66 60.63 20.98
N PHE A 5 37.23 60.00 22.02
CA PHE A 5 36.44 59.15 22.94
C PHE A 5 36.71 59.41 24.43
N ASP A 6 37.16 60.60 24.81
CA ASP A 6 37.14 60.99 26.23
C ASP A 6 35.82 61.73 26.51
N VAL A 7 34.74 60.96 26.61
CA VAL A 7 33.46 61.46 27.10
C VAL A 7 33.60 61.47 28.62
N LYS A 8 33.74 62.65 29.22
CA LYS A 8 33.77 62.88 30.68
C LYS A 8 32.74 63.95 31.03
N ASP A 9 31.83 63.61 31.93
CA ASP A 9 30.90 64.55 32.56
C ASP A 9 31.71 65.27 33.61
N PHE A 10 31.24 66.44 33.97
CA PHE A 10 31.86 67.34 34.93
C PHE A 10 32.41 66.67 36.20
N ASN A 11 31.87 65.52 36.65
CA ASN A 11 32.34 64.79 37.84
C ASN A 11 32.96 63.40 37.60
N GLY A 12 32.99 62.84 36.38
CA GLY A 12 33.69 61.57 36.05
C GLY A 12 33.22 60.27 36.75
N ASN A 13 32.39 60.34 37.80
CA ASN A 13 32.09 59.21 38.68
C ASN A 13 31.04 58.21 38.16
N TYR A 14 30.22 58.56 37.16
CA TYR A 14 29.13 57.70 36.66
C TYR A 14 29.45 56.99 35.32
N TYR A 15 30.63 57.25 34.75
CA TYR A 15 31.04 56.70 33.45
C TYR A 15 31.19 55.19 33.43
N TRP A 16 31.79 54.64 34.48
CA TRP A 16 31.97 53.19 34.61
C TRP A 16 30.63 52.47 34.50
N PHE A 17 29.57 52.99 35.15
CA PHE A 17 28.23 52.39 35.11
C PHE A 17 27.64 52.39 33.70
N TYR A 18 27.82 53.47 32.93
CA TYR A 18 27.42 53.52 31.53
C TYR A 18 28.14 52.47 30.68
N TYR A 19 29.47 52.35 30.81
CA TYR A 19 30.25 51.35 30.06
C TYR A 19 29.89 49.92 30.45
N TYR A 20 29.77 49.61 31.75
CA TYR A 20 29.42 48.26 32.19
C TYR A 20 28.00 47.87 31.80
N THR A 21 27.03 48.78 31.87
CA THR A 21 25.66 48.48 31.41
C THR A 21 25.62 48.32 29.90
N LEU A 22 26.33 49.15 29.13
CA LEU A 22 26.41 49.02 27.67
C LEU A 22 27.12 47.74 27.24
N GLU A 23 28.21 47.36 27.90
CA GLU A 23 28.98 46.16 27.58
C GLU A 23 28.22 44.89 27.96
N ILE A 24 27.62 44.84 29.15
CA ILE A 24 26.84 43.68 29.59
C ILE A 24 25.55 43.56 28.77
N ILE A 25 24.73 44.62 28.70
CA ILE A 25 23.44 44.57 28.01
C ILE A 25 23.64 44.48 26.49
N GLY A 26 24.56 45.26 25.94
CA GLY A 26 24.85 45.27 24.51
C GLY A 26 25.43 43.94 24.01
N ALA A 27 26.39 43.35 24.73
CA ALA A 27 26.96 42.06 24.33
C ALA A 27 25.93 40.92 24.43
N HIS A 28 25.17 40.83 25.52
CA HIS A 28 24.14 39.80 25.66
C HIS A 28 23.03 39.95 24.60
N PHE A 29 22.64 41.19 24.27
CA PHE A 29 21.67 41.46 23.23
C PHE A 29 22.16 41.00 21.85
N ILE A 30 23.39 41.36 21.47
CA ILE A 30 23.97 40.98 20.18
C ILE A 30 24.14 39.45 20.09
N MET A 31 24.65 38.82 21.15
CA MET A 31 24.82 37.37 21.19
C MET A 31 23.47 36.63 21.03
N ASN A 32 22.44 37.06 21.75
CA ASN A 32 21.10 36.47 21.65
C ASN A 32 20.47 36.71 20.27
N LEU A 33 20.69 37.87 19.66
CA LEU A 33 20.20 38.16 18.31
C LEU A 33 20.88 37.28 17.26
N VAL A 34 22.20 37.13 17.34
CA VAL A 34 22.97 36.26 16.43
C VAL A 34 22.54 34.81 16.61
N CYS A 35 22.42 34.31 17.84
CA CYS A 35 21.89 32.98 18.12
C CYS A 35 20.47 32.81 17.56
N GLY A 36 19.58 33.79 17.75
CA GLY A 36 18.21 33.75 17.22
C GLY A 36 18.16 33.64 15.69
N VAL A 37 18.97 34.44 14.98
CA VAL A 37 19.04 34.41 13.51
C VAL A 37 19.63 33.10 13.00
N LEU A 38 20.73 32.62 13.61
CA LEU A 38 21.35 31.35 13.23
C LEU A 38 20.44 30.16 13.53
N CYS A 39 19.81 30.12 14.71
CA CYS A 39 18.83 29.10 15.06
C CYS A 39 17.62 29.10 14.11
N GLY A 40 17.12 30.28 13.73
CA GLY A 40 16.06 30.42 12.73
C GLY A 40 16.46 29.88 11.35
N GLY A 41 17.65 30.27 10.88
CA GLY A 41 18.23 29.79 9.61
C GLY A 41 18.42 28.27 9.60
N PHE A 42 19.05 27.71 10.64
CA PHE A 42 19.27 26.28 10.75
C PHE A 42 17.99 25.47 10.97
N SER A 43 17.00 26.01 11.68
CA SER A 43 15.70 25.36 11.84
C SER A 43 14.96 25.26 10.50
N LYS A 44 14.95 26.34 9.71
CA LYS A 44 14.36 26.36 8.37
C LYS A 44 15.07 25.41 7.41
N GLU A 45 16.40 25.35 7.47
CA GLU A 45 17.19 24.43 6.65
C GLU A 45 16.96 22.96 7.05
N ARG A 46 16.96 22.66 8.35
CA ARG A 46 16.69 21.31 8.88
C ARG A 46 15.30 20.82 8.51
N THR A 47 14.28 21.67 8.64
CA THR A 47 12.89 21.30 8.28
C THR A 47 12.75 21.07 6.78
N ARG A 48 13.39 21.88 5.93
CA ARG A 48 13.46 21.66 4.48
C ARG A 48 14.07 20.30 4.14
N ILE A 49 15.25 20.01 4.69
CA ILE A 49 15.96 18.75 4.47
C ILE A 49 15.14 17.56 4.98
N SER A 50 14.57 17.66 6.20
CA SER A 50 13.73 16.59 6.76
C SER A 50 12.50 16.30 5.90
N ASN A 51 11.80 17.33 5.42
CA ASN A 51 10.65 17.16 4.53
C ASN A 51 11.07 16.57 3.19
N HIS A 52 12.21 16.98 2.65
CA HIS A 52 12.76 16.41 1.42
C HIS A 52 13.10 14.92 1.59
N HIS A 53 13.80 14.55 2.66
CA HIS A 53 14.09 13.14 2.95
C HIS A 53 12.82 12.31 3.19
N LYS A 54 11.83 12.85 3.91
CA LYS A 54 10.53 12.18 4.09
C LYS A 54 9.82 11.97 2.76
N PHE A 55 9.82 12.99 1.90
CA PHE A 55 9.24 12.87 0.56
C PHE A 55 9.96 11.81 -0.28
N LEU A 56 11.30 11.81 -0.27
CA LEU A 56 12.09 10.82 -0.98
C LEU A 56 11.86 9.41 -0.45
N ALA A 57 11.81 9.24 0.88
CA ALA A 57 11.54 7.94 1.51
C ALA A 57 10.15 7.41 1.11
N LEU A 58 9.13 8.24 1.20
CA LEU A 58 7.75 7.88 0.83
C LEU A 58 7.63 7.57 -0.67
N LYS A 59 8.36 8.32 -1.51
CA LYS A 59 8.41 8.05 -2.95
C LYS A 59 9.10 6.70 -3.25
N MET A 60 10.23 6.42 -2.60
CA MET A 60 10.94 5.15 -2.78
C MET A 60 10.07 3.96 -2.35
N GLU A 61 9.37 4.09 -1.23
CA GLU A 61 8.45 3.06 -0.74
C GLU A 61 7.34 2.77 -1.75
N LEU A 62 6.66 3.80 -2.25
CA LEU A 62 5.63 3.65 -3.29
C LEU A 62 6.19 3.03 -4.58
N GLU A 63 7.39 3.44 -5.02
CA GLU A 63 8.03 2.87 -6.20
C GLU A 63 8.35 1.38 -6.01
N THR A 64 8.82 0.99 -4.82
CA THR A 64 9.09 -0.42 -4.51
C THR A 64 7.82 -1.27 -4.48
N GLU A 65 6.71 -0.74 -3.96
CA GLU A 65 5.42 -1.43 -3.97
C GLU A 65 4.92 -1.65 -5.40
N GLN A 66 4.91 -0.59 -6.22
CA GLN A 66 4.50 -0.68 -7.62
C GLN A 66 5.39 -1.63 -8.43
N LEU A 67 6.69 -1.60 -8.15
CA LEU A 67 7.64 -2.49 -8.81
C LEU A 67 7.43 -3.95 -8.39
N SER A 68 7.15 -4.20 -7.10
CA SER A 68 6.81 -5.54 -6.60
C SER A 68 5.56 -6.10 -7.29
N GLU A 69 4.51 -5.28 -7.46
CA GLU A 69 3.29 -5.68 -8.14
C GLU A 69 3.54 -5.97 -9.64
N LYS A 70 4.37 -5.16 -10.30
CA LYS A 70 4.81 -5.41 -11.68
C LYS A 70 5.55 -6.74 -11.82
N TYR A 71 6.48 -7.06 -10.92
CA TYR A 71 7.21 -8.33 -10.96
C TYR A 71 6.29 -9.53 -10.77
N VAL A 72 5.35 -9.47 -9.82
CA VAL A 72 4.35 -10.53 -9.61
C VAL A 72 3.50 -10.72 -10.87
N ASN A 73 3.07 -9.64 -11.50
CA ASN A 73 2.30 -9.71 -12.75
C ASN A 73 3.10 -10.31 -13.90
N TRP A 74 4.40 -10.01 -14.02
CA TRP A 74 5.27 -10.63 -15.02
C TRP A 74 5.46 -12.13 -14.78
N ILE A 75 5.59 -12.56 -13.52
CA ILE A 75 5.70 -13.97 -13.17
C ILE A 75 4.40 -14.70 -13.54
N ASP A 76 3.25 -14.15 -13.19
CA ASP A 76 1.93 -14.72 -13.52
C ASP A 76 1.72 -14.81 -15.04
N GLN A 77 2.11 -13.76 -15.78
CA GLN A 77 2.06 -13.75 -17.24
C GLN A 77 2.96 -14.84 -17.84
N GLY A 78 4.20 -14.96 -17.37
CA GLY A 78 5.13 -16.01 -17.81
C GLY A 78 4.57 -17.42 -17.56
N GLN A 79 4.01 -17.65 -16.37
CA GLN A 79 3.40 -18.93 -16.01
C GLN A 79 2.20 -19.28 -16.91
N SER A 80 1.37 -18.29 -17.25
CA SER A 80 0.23 -18.51 -18.16
C SER A 80 0.63 -18.87 -19.59
N VAL A 81 1.74 -18.32 -20.10
CA VAL A 81 2.29 -18.65 -21.42
C VAL A 81 2.83 -20.07 -21.42
N LEU A 82 3.56 -20.47 -20.37
CA LEU A 82 4.06 -21.84 -20.22
C LEU A 82 2.91 -22.87 -20.17
N ASP A 83 1.83 -22.56 -19.45
CA ASP A 83 0.63 -23.40 -19.39
C ASP A 83 -0.04 -23.55 -20.77
N GLN A 84 -0.06 -22.49 -21.60
CA GLN A 84 -0.56 -22.54 -22.97
C GLN A 84 0.33 -23.39 -23.88
N GLU A 85 1.65 -23.23 -23.80
CA GLU A 85 2.61 -24.03 -24.57
C GLU A 85 2.49 -25.52 -24.24
N GLU A 86 2.31 -25.89 -22.96
CA GLU A 86 2.07 -27.29 -22.57
C GLU A 86 0.81 -27.86 -23.21
N VAL A 87 -0.29 -27.09 -23.23
CA VAL A 87 -1.55 -27.53 -23.84
C VAL A 87 -1.40 -27.69 -25.35
N GLU A 88 -0.72 -26.76 -26.01
CA GLU A 88 -0.48 -26.82 -27.45
C GLU A 88 0.44 -27.98 -27.83
N LYS A 89 1.51 -28.22 -27.05
CA LYS A 89 2.37 -29.41 -27.22
C LYS A 89 1.56 -30.71 -27.07
N LYS A 90 0.70 -30.82 -26.05
CA LYS A 90 -0.17 -31.99 -25.88
C LYS A 90 -1.11 -32.20 -27.05
N LYS A 91 -1.71 -31.14 -27.61
CA LYS A 91 -2.55 -31.23 -28.81
C LYS A 91 -1.76 -31.73 -30.03
N LYS A 92 -0.58 -31.18 -30.28
CA LYS A 92 0.29 -31.58 -31.41
C LYS A 92 0.79 -33.03 -31.29
N LEU A 93 1.07 -33.49 -30.07
CA LEU A 93 1.44 -34.89 -29.81
C LEU A 93 0.27 -35.86 -30.06
N VAL A 94 -0.94 -35.48 -29.67
CA VAL A 94 -2.16 -36.26 -29.94
C VAL A 94 -2.45 -36.32 -31.44
N GLU A 95 -2.26 -35.22 -32.17
CA GLU A 95 -2.44 -35.18 -33.64
C GLU A 95 -1.39 -36.00 -34.40
N LYS A 96 -0.17 -36.15 -33.87
CA LYS A 96 0.90 -36.92 -34.52
C LYS A 96 0.87 -38.43 -34.27
N GLY A 97 0.00 -38.93 -33.38
CA GLY A 97 -0.07 -40.36 -33.09
C GLY A 97 1.23 -40.96 -32.52
N GLU A 98 2.13 -40.13 -31.98
CA GLU A 98 3.40 -40.55 -31.39
C GLU A 98 3.29 -40.56 -29.86
N GLU A 99 2.93 -41.71 -29.30
CA GLU A 99 3.12 -42.02 -27.88
C GLU A 99 4.62 -42.24 -27.61
N SER A 100 5.40 -41.18 -27.49
CA SER A 100 6.76 -41.28 -26.92
C SER A 100 7.13 -39.98 -26.22
N ILE A 101 6.83 -39.98 -24.93
CA ILE A 101 7.19 -38.94 -23.96
C ILE A 101 8.71 -38.97 -23.80
N LYS A 102 9.42 -37.98 -24.36
CA LYS A 102 10.72 -37.59 -23.80
C LYS A 102 10.41 -36.80 -22.53
N GLU A 103 10.44 -37.53 -21.43
CA GLU A 103 10.36 -37.04 -20.07
C GLU A 103 11.49 -36.03 -19.86
N PHE A 104 11.17 -34.74 -19.94
CA PHE A 104 12.07 -33.69 -19.50
C PHE A 104 12.15 -33.86 -17.98
N ASP A 105 13.32 -34.23 -17.48
CA ASP A 105 13.58 -34.63 -16.10
C ASP A 105 13.27 -33.49 -15.12
N VAL A 106 12.01 -33.41 -14.69
CA VAL A 106 11.59 -32.54 -13.60
C VAL A 106 11.94 -33.27 -12.31
N ARG A 107 12.98 -32.75 -11.64
CA ARG A 107 13.58 -33.21 -10.37
C ARG A 107 12.59 -33.58 -9.24
N TYR A 108 11.29 -33.24 -9.36
CA TYR A 108 10.20 -33.70 -8.48
C TYR A 108 8.85 -33.83 -9.25
N PRO A 109 8.49 -35.02 -9.79
CA PRO A 109 7.32 -35.19 -10.68
C PRO A 109 5.96 -35.06 -9.96
N HIS A 110 5.89 -35.39 -8.67
CA HIS A 110 4.67 -35.30 -7.86
C HIS A 110 4.32 -33.85 -7.48
N LEU A 111 5.34 -33.02 -7.21
CA LEU A 111 5.17 -31.59 -6.93
C LEU A 111 4.78 -30.81 -8.20
N ALA A 112 5.38 -31.15 -9.34
CA ALA A 112 5.08 -30.49 -10.62
C ALA A 112 3.61 -30.65 -11.03
N LYS A 113 3.02 -31.84 -10.82
CA LYS A 113 1.60 -32.09 -11.12
C LYS A 113 0.66 -31.29 -10.22
N CYS A 114 0.90 -31.27 -8.90
CA CYS A 114 0.11 -30.46 -7.97
C CYS A 114 0.23 -28.95 -8.25
N MET A 115 1.44 -28.49 -8.59
CA MET A 115 1.70 -27.09 -8.92
C MET A 115 0.99 -26.66 -10.21
N ASN A 116 1.02 -27.51 -11.26
CA ASN A 116 0.34 -27.22 -12.52
C ASN A 116 -1.20 -27.31 -12.40
N LEU A 117 -1.74 -28.22 -11.58
CA LEU A 117 -3.18 -28.24 -11.27
C LEU A 117 -3.60 -26.98 -10.51
N ASN A 118 -2.83 -26.58 -9.50
CA ASN A 118 -3.08 -25.36 -8.75
C ASN A 118 -3.05 -24.11 -9.65
N SER A 119 -2.06 -24.01 -10.55
CA SER A 119 -1.94 -22.93 -11.56
C SER A 119 -3.19 -22.81 -12.44
N ARG A 120 -3.69 -23.95 -12.95
CA ARG A 120 -4.85 -23.99 -13.84
C ARG A 120 -6.14 -23.63 -13.14
N VAL A 121 -6.36 -24.17 -11.94
CA VAL A 121 -7.52 -23.83 -11.09
C VAL A 121 -7.49 -22.35 -10.76
N ARG A 122 -6.33 -21.83 -10.33
CA ARG A 122 -6.11 -20.41 -10.03
C ARG A 122 -6.39 -19.49 -11.23
N SER A 123 -5.92 -19.87 -12.42
CA SER A 123 -6.12 -19.10 -13.66
C SER A 123 -7.59 -19.12 -14.13
N ALA A 124 -8.27 -20.26 -14.02
CA ALA A 124 -9.69 -20.37 -14.31
C ALA A 124 -10.53 -19.52 -13.34
N LEU A 125 -10.20 -19.56 -12.05
CA LEU A 125 -10.82 -18.74 -11.01
C LEU A 125 -10.61 -17.25 -11.24
N LYS A 126 -9.38 -16.81 -11.56
CA LYS A 126 -9.11 -15.42 -11.95
C LYS A 126 -9.99 -14.98 -13.11
N ARG A 127 -10.14 -15.81 -14.14
CA ARG A 127 -10.98 -15.48 -15.31
C ARG A 127 -12.47 -15.33 -14.96
N ILE A 128 -12.97 -16.17 -14.06
CA ILE A 128 -14.37 -16.11 -13.60
C ILE A 128 -14.58 -14.85 -12.74
N LEU A 129 -13.70 -14.61 -11.75
CA LEU A 129 -13.77 -13.48 -10.82
C LEU A 129 -13.58 -12.12 -11.50
N LEU A 130 -12.71 -12.03 -12.50
CA LEU A 130 -12.46 -10.78 -13.25
C LEU A 130 -13.48 -10.54 -14.37
N SER A 131 -14.44 -11.44 -14.58
CA SER A 131 -15.43 -11.26 -15.64
C SER A 131 -16.36 -10.08 -15.34
N SER A 132 -16.72 -9.30 -16.37
CA SER A 132 -17.68 -8.19 -16.23
C SER A 132 -19.04 -8.67 -15.69
N PHE A 133 -19.44 -9.89 -16.02
CA PHE A 133 -20.66 -10.51 -15.49
C PHE A 133 -20.63 -10.67 -13.97
N PHE A 134 -19.49 -11.12 -13.42
CA PHE A 134 -19.33 -11.30 -11.99
C PHE A 134 -19.40 -9.97 -11.23
N TYR A 135 -18.81 -8.91 -11.78
CA TYR A 135 -18.94 -7.56 -11.22
C TYR A 135 -20.40 -7.10 -11.13
N TRP A 136 -21.17 -7.24 -12.21
CA TRP A 136 -22.60 -6.89 -12.21
C TRP A 136 -23.42 -7.74 -11.24
N LEU A 137 -23.11 -9.04 -11.13
CA LEU A 137 -23.73 -9.94 -10.16
C LEU A 137 -23.49 -9.44 -8.73
N MET A 138 -22.24 -9.15 -8.35
CA MET A 138 -21.89 -8.72 -7.00
C MET A 138 -22.55 -7.37 -6.62
N MET A 139 -22.60 -6.43 -7.57
CA MET A 139 -23.31 -5.16 -7.38
C MET A 139 -24.81 -5.38 -7.18
N SER A 140 -25.42 -6.24 -7.98
CA SER A 140 -26.83 -6.63 -7.84
C SER A 140 -27.10 -7.29 -6.49
N LEU A 141 -26.26 -8.23 -6.06
CA LEU A 141 -26.35 -8.91 -4.77
C LEU A 141 -26.27 -7.93 -3.59
N THR A 142 -25.37 -6.95 -3.67
CA THR A 142 -25.21 -5.91 -2.65
C THR A 142 -26.44 -5.02 -2.57
N PHE A 143 -27.01 -4.66 -3.72
CA PHE A 143 -28.24 -3.89 -3.81
C PHE A 143 -29.44 -4.66 -3.24
N PHE A 144 -29.63 -5.93 -3.63
CA PHE A 144 -30.70 -6.77 -3.09
C PHE A 144 -30.53 -7.03 -1.60
N ASN A 145 -29.31 -7.22 -1.10
CA ASN A 145 -29.03 -7.34 0.32
C ASN A 145 -29.44 -6.08 1.10
N ALA A 146 -29.16 -4.90 0.54
CA ALA A 146 -29.62 -3.63 1.12
C ALA A 146 -31.16 -3.48 1.05
N LEU A 147 -31.80 -3.91 -0.04
CA LEU A 147 -33.26 -3.93 -0.14
C LEU A 147 -33.91 -4.88 0.88
N LEU A 148 -33.35 -6.07 1.09
CA LEU A 148 -33.81 -7.00 2.12
C LEU A 148 -33.74 -6.40 3.52
N LEU A 149 -32.69 -5.63 3.80
CA LEU A 149 -32.55 -4.90 5.07
C LEU A 149 -33.63 -3.81 5.22
N VAL A 150 -34.00 -3.13 4.14
CA VAL A 150 -35.05 -2.08 4.14
C VAL A 150 -36.44 -2.68 4.28
N ILE A 151 -36.69 -3.85 3.67
CA ILE A 151 -37.97 -4.57 3.75
C ILE A 151 -38.25 -5.03 5.18
N GLN A 152 -37.21 -5.32 5.96
CA GLN A 152 -37.33 -5.75 7.34
C GLN A 152 -37.87 -4.63 8.26
N HIS A 153 -39.20 -4.52 8.36
CA HIS A 153 -39.87 -3.55 9.23
C HIS A 153 -40.31 -4.14 10.58
N HIS A 154 -40.56 -3.28 11.56
CA HIS A 154 -40.78 -3.61 12.97
C HIS A 154 -42.18 -4.20 13.27
N ASN A 155 -42.71 -5.11 12.44
CA ASN A 155 -43.90 -5.96 12.72
C ASN A 155 -44.18 -6.99 11.60
N GLU A 156 -43.15 -7.68 11.11
CA GLU A 156 -43.26 -8.52 9.91
C GLU A 156 -43.93 -9.90 10.14
N PRO A 157 -44.71 -10.41 9.17
CA PRO A 157 -45.23 -11.77 9.21
C PRO A 157 -44.10 -12.81 9.13
N GLN A 158 -44.27 -13.94 9.82
CA GLN A 158 -43.25 -14.98 9.98
C GLN A 158 -42.66 -15.48 8.64
N LEU A 159 -43.48 -15.53 7.58
CA LEU A 159 -43.03 -15.92 6.23
C LEU A 159 -41.98 -14.96 5.63
N ILE A 160 -42.14 -13.65 5.79
CA ILE A 160 -41.20 -12.68 5.21
C ILE A 160 -39.90 -12.66 6.03
N THR A 161 -40.00 -12.86 7.35
CA THR A 161 -38.84 -13.01 8.22
C THR A 161 -38.02 -14.25 7.86
N ASP A 162 -38.68 -15.38 7.59
CA ASP A 162 -38.00 -16.62 7.18
C ASP A 162 -37.29 -16.44 5.83
N ILE A 163 -38.00 -15.94 4.81
CA ILE A 163 -37.43 -15.73 3.46
C ILE A 163 -36.23 -14.77 3.52
N THR A 164 -36.38 -13.65 4.25
CA THR A 164 -35.33 -12.64 4.39
C THR A 164 -34.12 -13.22 5.15
N GLY A 165 -34.34 -14.04 6.17
CA GLY A 165 -33.28 -14.72 6.92
C GLY A 165 -32.50 -15.74 6.08
N TRP A 166 -33.19 -16.56 5.29
CA TRP A 166 -32.54 -17.49 4.35
C TRP A 166 -31.75 -16.75 3.26
N ALA A 167 -32.31 -15.67 2.72
CA ALA A 167 -31.66 -14.88 1.69
C ALA A 167 -30.42 -14.12 2.20
N GLN A 168 -30.49 -13.49 3.37
CA GLN A 168 -29.32 -12.86 4.02
C GLN A 168 -28.21 -13.88 4.29
N LYS A 169 -28.56 -15.08 4.76
CA LYS A 169 -27.59 -16.17 4.97
C LYS A 169 -26.95 -16.63 3.66
N ALA A 170 -27.73 -16.75 2.59
CA ALA A 170 -27.21 -17.08 1.27
C ALA A 170 -26.23 -16.01 0.78
N PHE A 171 -26.58 -14.72 0.90
CA PHE A 171 -25.69 -13.61 0.54
C PHE A 171 -24.39 -13.63 1.36
N MET A 172 -24.46 -13.87 2.68
CA MET A 172 -23.28 -14.02 3.52
C MET A 172 -22.34 -15.12 3.02
N VAL A 173 -22.89 -16.29 2.67
CA VAL A 173 -22.09 -17.40 2.12
C VAL A 173 -21.46 -17.02 0.78
N PHE A 174 -22.18 -16.34 -0.11
CA PHE A 174 -21.64 -15.87 -1.38
C PHE A 174 -20.51 -14.86 -1.21
N PHE A 175 -20.66 -13.85 -0.33
CA PHE A 175 -19.59 -12.90 -0.03
C PHE A 175 -18.38 -13.57 0.63
N THR A 176 -18.62 -14.53 1.52
CA THR A 176 -17.54 -15.28 2.18
C THR A 176 -16.77 -16.13 1.16
N LEU A 177 -17.48 -16.84 0.28
CA LEU A 177 -16.87 -17.58 -0.82
C LEU A 177 -16.07 -16.64 -1.72
N GLU A 178 -16.61 -15.47 -2.07
CA GLU A 178 -15.91 -14.48 -2.89
C GLU A 178 -14.57 -14.06 -2.29
N VAL A 179 -14.52 -13.76 -0.99
CA VAL A 179 -13.29 -13.42 -0.28
C VAL A 179 -12.30 -14.58 -0.26
N ILE A 180 -12.78 -15.81 -0.02
CA ILE A 180 -11.93 -17.02 -0.06
C ILE A 180 -11.36 -17.25 -1.46
N LEU A 181 -12.17 -17.06 -2.51
CA LEU A 181 -11.73 -17.23 -3.89
C LEU A 181 -10.71 -16.16 -4.29
N LYS A 182 -10.87 -14.91 -3.83
CA LYS A 182 -9.85 -13.85 -3.98
C LYS A 182 -8.56 -14.20 -3.26
N LEU A 183 -8.65 -14.72 -2.04
CA LEU A 183 -7.49 -15.16 -1.25
C LEU A 183 -6.72 -16.28 -1.97
N TYR A 184 -7.43 -17.24 -2.55
CA TYR A 184 -6.84 -18.33 -3.34
C TYR A 184 -6.21 -17.83 -4.64
N ALA A 185 -6.86 -16.88 -5.31
CA ALA A 185 -6.40 -16.30 -6.57
C ALA A 185 -5.15 -15.41 -6.41
N LEU A 186 -5.01 -14.67 -5.31
CA LEU A 186 -3.85 -13.79 -5.04
C LEU A 186 -2.74 -14.50 -4.24
N GLY A 187 -3.08 -15.52 -3.47
CA GLY A 187 -2.18 -16.20 -2.53
C GLY A 187 -2.23 -15.53 -1.16
N PRO A 188 -2.18 -16.30 -0.05
CA PRO A 188 -2.45 -15.78 1.29
C PRO A 188 -1.47 -14.69 1.72
N GLN A 189 -0.17 -14.84 1.41
CA GLN A 189 0.86 -13.87 1.81
C GLN A 189 0.69 -12.50 1.14
N LEU A 190 0.30 -12.47 -0.13
CA LEU A 190 0.12 -11.22 -0.87
C LEU A 190 -1.18 -10.50 -0.48
N TYR A 191 -2.23 -11.26 -0.16
CA TYR A 191 -3.51 -10.69 0.27
C TYR A 191 -3.42 -10.03 1.64
N PHE A 192 -2.78 -10.67 2.64
CA PHE A 192 -2.61 -10.06 3.96
C PHE A 192 -1.71 -8.81 3.90
N PHE A 193 -0.63 -8.85 3.12
CA PHE A 193 0.22 -7.67 2.89
C PHE A 193 -0.57 -6.50 2.27
N LYS A 194 -1.42 -6.78 1.27
CA LYS A 194 -2.24 -5.76 0.61
C LYS A 194 -3.38 -5.23 1.51
N LEU A 195 -3.82 -6.01 2.49
CA LEU A 195 -4.85 -5.61 3.45
C LEU A 195 -4.28 -4.79 4.62
N GLU A 196 -3.05 -5.07 5.05
CA GLU A 196 -2.36 -4.37 6.13
C GLU A 196 -1.77 -3.02 5.68
N SER A 197 -1.62 -2.84 4.36
CA SER A 197 -1.18 -1.61 3.69
C SER A 197 -2.32 -0.59 3.43
N ILE A 198 -3.60 -0.99 3.60
CA ILE A 198 -4.79 -0.13 3.45
C ILE A 198 -5.24 0.41 4.80
#